data_AF-A0A958NE52-F1
#
_entry.id   AF-A0A958NE52-F1
#
_cell.length_a   1.000
_cell.length_b   1.000
_cell.length_c   1.000
_cell.angle_alpha   90.00
_cell.angle_beta   90.00
_cell.angle_gamma   90.00
#
_symmetry.space_group_name_H-M   'P 1'
#
loop_
_entity.id
_entity.type
_entity.pdbx_description
1 polymer ?
#
loop_
_entity_poly.entity_id
_entity_poly.type
_entity_poly.pdbx_seq_one_letter_code
_entity_poly.pdbx_strand_id
1 'polypeptide(L)'
;MKKPIIQVLCLAVVFALGGCEKGSLFGLGGQDSNLDPINPNDHTNNTDQVDSCQFRTQTMGGWGSKPHGNNPGAYLAANFALAFPNGLTVGCDYTLTLTNSQAVSDFLPQGGPSTALNANYTDVTDGLGNLCGQLVAATISVTMDDYDANFSQSPNRLGDATIIGGALDGLTVDEVLAEANKILGGCQSDYTLSDVHAALTSINENYVDGKKNNGDLNCPGGGGSDDPDDPGDIYS
;
A
#
# COMPACT_ATOMS: atom_id res chain seq x y z
N MET A 1 32.85 -2.16 52.39
CA MET A 1 31.53 -1.64 52.00
C MET A 1 31.27 -2.03 50.55
N LYS A 2 30.32 -2.94 50.31
CA LYS A 2 30.03 -3.56 49.01
C LYS A 2 28.98 -2.73 48.26
N LYS A 3 29.26 -2.36 47.00
CA LYS A 3 28.30 -1.76 46.05
C LYS A 3 27.34 -2.86 45.55
N PRO A 4 26.02 -2.64 45.48
CA PRO A 4 25.13 -3.58 44.81
C PRO A 4 25.17 -3.34 43.30
N ILE A 5 25.48 -4.40 42.55
CA ILE A 5 25.36 -4.50 41.10
C ILE A 5 23.89 -4.81 40.82
N ILE A 6 23.14 -3.84 40.26
CA ILE A 6 21.79 -4.08 39.76
C ILE A 6 21.95 -4.65 38.36
N GLN A 7 21.80 -5.97 38.28
CA GLN A 7 21.77 -6.75 37.06
C GLN A 7 20.42 -6.47 36.39
N VAL A 8 20.41 -5.63 35.36
CA VAL A 8 19.23 -5.40 34.51
C VAL A 8 19.02 -6.67 33.70
N LEU A 9 18.03 -7.45 34.13
CA LEU A 9 17.57 -8.65 33.47
C LEU A 9 16.86 -8.23 32.18
N CYS A 10 17.55 -8.33 31.04
CA CYS A 10 16.89 -8.30 29.73
C CYS A 10 16.00 -9.52 29.61
N LEU A 11 14.71 -9.37 29.93
CA LEU A 11 13.70 -10.34 29.60
C LEU A 11 13.39 -10.20 28.11
N ALA A 12 14.12 -10.94 27.28
CA ALA A 12 13.78 -11.12 25.88
C ALA A 12 12.50 -11.97 25.82
N VAL A 13 11.34 -11.30 25.75
CA VAL A 13 10.11 -11.96 25.34
C VAL A 13 10.19 -12.12 23.82
N VAL A 14 10.57 -13.32 23.39
CA VAL A 14 10.46 -13.74 21.99
C VAL A 14 8.97 -13.91 21.71
N PHE A 15 8.31 -12.85 21.24
CA PHE A 15 7.10 -13.01 20.45
C PHE A 15 7.54 -13.31 19.03
N ALA A 16 7.45 -14.59 18.67
CA ALA A 16 7.40 -14.98 17.27
C ALA A 16 6.08 -14.41 16.70
N LEU A 17 6.16 -13.23 16.09
CA LEU A 17 5.14 -12.83 15.13
C LEU A 17 5.42 -13.64 13.87
N GLY A 18 4.63 -14.70 13.70
CA GLY A 18 4.52 -15.36 12.41
C GLY A 18 4.15 -14.29 11.38
N GLY A 19 4.92 -14.22 10.30
CA GLY A 19 4.49 -13.48 9.12
C GLY A 19 3.10 -13.96 8.75
N CYS A 20 2.16 -13.02 8.66
CA CYS A 20 0.85 -13.30 8.11
C CYS A 20 1.06 -13.39 6.59
N GLU A 21 1.48 -14.56 6.10
CA GLU A 21 1.41 -14.81 4.66
C GLU A 21 -0.07 -14.77 4.28
N LYS A 22 -0.45 -13.80 3.44
CA LYS A 22 -1.76 -13.76 2.77
C LYS A 22 -1.81 -14.92 1.77
N GLY A 23 -1.98 -16.13 2.30
CA GLY A 23 -2.02 -17.40 1.57
C GLY A 23 -3.26 -18.18 1.97
N SER A 24 -4.12 -18.42 0.98
CA SER A 24 -5.43 -19.07 1.07
C SER A 24 -5.45 -20.33 1.95
N LEU A 25 -6.16 -20.26 3.09
CA LEU A 25 -6.45 -21.41 3.94
C LEU A 25 -7.82 -21.98 3.54
N PHE A 26 -7.82 -23.01 2.69
CA PHE A 26 -9.03 -23.78 2.37
C PHE A 26 -9.57 -24.48 3.63
N GLY A 27 -10.65 -23.95 4.18
CA GLY A 27 -11.45 -24.61 5.22
C GLY A 27 -12.39 -25.65 4.60
N LEU A 28 -12.11 -26.93 4.88
CA LEU A 28 -13.06 -28.02 4.64
C LEU A 28 -14.19 -27.97 5.68
N GLY A 29 -15.45 -27.96 5.22
CA GLY A 29 -16.57 -28.47 6.03
C GLY A 29 -17.88 -27.71 5.90
N GLY A 30 -18.81 -28.27 5.11
CA GLY A 30 -20.22 -27.86 5.12
C GLY A 30 -20.99 -28.40 3.91
N GLN A 31 -21.34 -29.69 3.91
CA GLN A 31 -22.32 -30.24 2.97
C GLN A 31 -23.73 -29.77 3.37
N ASP A 32 -24.36 -29.00 2.49
CA ASP A 32 -25.81 -28.80 2.44
C ASP A 32 -26.34 -29.49 1.17
N SER A 33 -27.40 -30.24 1.36
CA SER A 33 -28.00 -31.21 0.47
C SER A 33 -29.12 -30.60 -0.38
N ASN A 34 -28.80 -30.15 -1.59
CA ASN A 34 -29.76 -30.02 -2.69
C ASN A 34 -29.01 -30.13 -4.02
N LEU A 35 -28.96 -31.34 -4.58
CA LEU A 35 -28.48 -31.55 -5.94
C LEU A 35 -29.64 -31.29 -6.89
N ASP A 36 -29.86 -30.02 -7.22
CA ASP A 36 -30.48 -29.70 -8.51
C ASP A 36 -29.49 -30.12 -9.62
N PRO A 37 -29.98 -30.68 -10.74
CA PRO A 37 -29.13 -30.97 -11.88
C PRO A 37 -28.49 -29.67 -12.37
N ILE A 38 -27.17 -29.64 -12.39
CA ILE A 38 -26.35 -28.48 -12.77
C ILE A 38 -26.87 -27.92 -14.10
N ASN A 39 -27.48 -26.73 -14.06
CA ASN A 39 -27.77 -25.95 -15.25
C ASN A 39 -26.47 -25.24 -15.65
N PRO A 40 -25.87 -25.53 -16.83
CA PRO A 40 -24.62 -24.91 -17.26
C PRO A 40 -24.72 -23.39 -17.46
N ASN A 41 -25.92 -22.82 -17.45
CA ASN A 41 -26.18 -21.40 -17.74
C ASN A 41 -26.74 -20.64 -16.53
N ASP A 42 -26.59 -21.16 -15.31
CA ASP A 42 -26.95 -20.40 -14.13
C ASP A 42 -25.77 -19.55 -13.64
N HIS A 43 -25.65 -18.33 -14.18
CA HIS A 43 -24.79 -17.29 -13.61
C HIS A 43 -25.43 -16.68 -12.35
N THR A 44 -25.91 -17.51 -11.42
CA THR A 44 -26.28 -17.06 -10.08
C THR A 44 -25.00 -16.86 -9.26
N ASN A 45 -24.46 -15.66 -9.43
CA ASN A 45 -23.84 -14.84 -8.40
C ASN A 45 -23.52 -15.60 -7.08
N ASN A 46 -22.47 -16.43 -7.12
CA ASN A 46 -21.95 -17.10 -5.95
C ASN A 46 -21.30 -16.04 -5.08
N THR A 47 -21.82 -15.85 -3.87
CA THR A 47 -21.49 -14.77 -2.93
C THR A 47 -20.09 -14.87 -2.31
N ASP A 48 -19.09 -15.42 -3.01
CA ASP A 48 -17.71 -15.57 -2.55
C ASP A 48 -16.66 -15.38 -3.66
N GLN A 49 -16.95 -14.56 -4.68
CA GLN A 49 -15.87 -13.94 -5.45
C GLN A 49 -15.44 -12.68 -4.70
N VAL A 50 -14.54 -12.83 -3.72
CA VAL A 50 -13.76 -11.68 -3.24
C VAL A 50 -13.03 -11.16 -4.45
N ASP A 51 -13.45 -10.01 -4.97
CA ASP A 51 -12.75 -9.35 -6.04
C ASP A 51 -11.30 -9.17 -5.57
N SER A 52 -10.39 -9.83 -6.30
CA SER A 52 -8.95 -9.87 -6.03
C SER A 52 -8.32 -8.47 -5.93
N CYS A 53 -9.07 -7.44 -6.35
CA CYS A 53 -8.74 -6.04 -6.40
C CYS A 53 -9.29 -5.17 -5.28
N GLN A 54 -9.90 -5.72 -4.22
CA GLN A 54 -10.48 -4.92 -3.12
C GLN A 54 -9.42 -4.35 -2.17
N PHE A 55 -8.40 -3.70 -2.72
CA PHE A 55 -7.34 -3.03 -1.99
C PHE A 55 -7.86 -1.77 -1.28
N ARG A 56 -6.99 -1.19 -0.45
CA ARG A 56 -7.23 0.10 0.18
C ARG A 56 -5.99 0.97 0.01
N THR A 57 -6.19 2.17 -0.52
CA THR A 57 -5.17 3.23 -0.53
C THR A 57 -5.73 4.48 0.11
N GLN A 58 -4.86 5.46 0.32
CA GLN A 58 -5.23 6.76 0.85
C GLN A 58 -4.39 7.84 0.20
N THR A 59 -4.98 9.00 0.01
CA THR A 59 -4.25 10.19 -0.44
C THR A 59 -3.34 10.70 0.67
N MET A 60 -2.33 11.50 0.31
CA MET A 60 -1.51 12.21 1.31
C MET A 60 -2.34 13.07 2.28
N GLY A 61 -3.47 13.64 1.83
CA GLY A 61 -4.38 14.38 2.71
C GLY A 61 -5.10 13.48 3.71
N GLY A 62 -5.42 12.24 3.32
CA GLY A 62 -5.98 11.22 4.23
C GLY A 62 -4.99 10.86 5.34
N TRP A 63 -3.76 10.47 4.95
CA TRP A 63 -2.71 10.10 5.91
C TRP A 63 -2.23 11.26 6.80
N GLY A 64 -2.18 12.47 6.25
CA GLY A 64 -1.80 13.69 7.00
C GLY A 64 -2.89 14.23 7.92
N SER A 65 -4.13 13.73 7.80
CA SER A 65 -5.25 14.26 8.58
C SER A 65 -5.02 14.12 10.09
N LYS A 66 -5.40 15.15 10.86
CA LYS A 66 -5.33 15.09 12.32
C LYS A 66 -6.09 13.86 12.84
N PRO A 67 -5.47 12.99 13.67
CA PRO A 67 -6.12 11.81 14.22
C PRO A 67 -7.44 12.13 14.91
N HIS A 68 -8.54 11.59 14.38
CA HIS A 68 -9.87 11.75 14.97
C HIS A 68 -10.85 10.67 14.50
N GLY A 69 -11.50 9.99 15.45
CA GLY A 69 -12.45 8.92 15.16
C GLY A 69 -11.79 7.79 14.35
N ASN A 70 -12.41 7.42 13.23
CA ASN A 70 -11.94 6.34 12.35
C ASN A 70 -11.28 6.86 11.06
N ASN A 71 -10.73 8.09 11.08
CA ASN A 71 -10.07 8.63 9.89
C ASN A 71 -8.69 7.96 9.66
N PRO A 72 -8.10 8.08 8.45
CA PRO A 72 -6.83 7.43 8.15
C PRO A 72 -5.68 7.87 9.05
N GLY A 73 -5.65 9.14 9.47
CA GLY A 73 -4.67 9.64 10.44
C GLY A 73 -4.76 8.95 11.80
N ALA A 74 -5.96 8.67 12.30
CA ALA A 74 -6.16 7.91 13.54
C ALA A 74 -5.70 6.45 13.39
N TYR A 75 -6.00 5.82 12.25
CA TYR A 75 -5.52 4.47 11.95
C TYR A 75 -3.98 4.42 11.89
N LEU A 76 -3.35 5.39 11.21
CA LEU A 76 -1.90 5.49 11.14
C LEU A 76 -1.30 5.67 12.55
N ALA A 77 -1.84 6.59 13.36
CA ALA A 77 -1.35 6.84 14.71
C ALA A 77 -1.40 5.60 15.62
N ALA A 78 -2.44 4.76 15.47
CA ALA A 78 -2.58 3.55 16.25
C ALA A 78 -1.57 2.44 15.85
N ASN A 79 -1.18 2.39 14.57
CA ASN A 79 -0.41 1.29 14.01
C ASN A 79 1.06 1.65 13.67
N PHE A 80 1.41 2.93 13.66
CA PHE A 80 2.70 3.42 13.14
C PHE A 80 3.90 2.73 13.77
N ALA A 81 3.96 2.63 15.10
CA ALA A 81 5.13 2.06 15.78
C ALA A 81 5.36 0.57 15.46
N LEU A 82 4.31 -0.15 15.04
CA LEU A 82 4.39 -1.56 14.68
C LEU A 82 4.68 -1.73 13.18
N ALA A 83 4.05 -0.92 12.33
CA ALA A 83 4.29 -0.91 10.88
C ALA A 83 5.65 -0.32 10.50
N PHE A 84 6.13 0.67 11.27
CA PHE A 84 7.38 1.41 11.06
C PHE A 84 8.24 1.44 12.33
N PRO A 85 8.79 0.28 12.77
CA PRO A 85 9.52 0.20 14.03
C PRO A 85 10.79 1.06 14.08
N ASN A 86 11.33 1.44 12.90
CA ASN A 86 12.49 2.31 12.76
C ASN A 86 12.14 3.71 12.20
N GLY A 87 10.85 4.06 12.17
CA GLY A 87 10.34 5.21 11.42
C GLY A 87 10.10 4.90 9.94
N LEU A 88 9.45 5.84 9.26
CA LEU A 88 9.23 5.80 7.83
C LEU A 88 10.37 6.53 7.13
N THR A 89 11.07 5.86 6.22
CA THR A 89 12.14 6.47 5.42
C THR A 89 11.82 6.34 3.94
N VAL A 90 11.96 7.44 3.19
CA VAL A 90 11.90 7.48 1.73
C VAL A 90 13.14 8.18 1.17
N GLY A 91 13.50 7.86 -0.06
CA GLY A 91 14.71 8.32 -0.73
C GLY A 91 15.77 7.22 -0.85
N CYS A 92 16.99 7.64 -1.20
CA CYS A 92 18.12 6.79 -1.55
C CYS A 92 19.42 7.42 -1.02
N ASP A 93 20.22 8.12 -1.84
CA ASP A 93 21.42 8.85 -1.37
C ASP A 93 21.06 9.96 -0.38
N TYR A 94 19.99 10.70 -0.70
CA TYR A 94 19.31 11.61 0.21
C TYR A 94 17.98 11.00 0.65
N THR A 95 17.63 11.22 1.91
CA THR A 95 16.48 10.61 2.54
C THR A 95 15.62 11.62 3.29
N LEU A 96 14.32 11.35 3.37
CA LEU A 96 13.43 11.88 4.39
C LEU A 96 13.14 10.77 5.38
N THR A 97 13.31 11.03 6.67
CA THR A 97 12.87 10.15 7.76
C THR A 97 11.79 10.83 8.60
N LEU A 98 10.66 10.15 8.79
CA LEU A 98 9.58 10.54 9.68
C LEU A 98 9.54 9.55 10.84
N THR A 99 9.86 10.03 12.04
CA THR A 99 10.17 9.16 13.19
C THR A 99 8.93 8.59 13.88
N ASN A 100 7.76 9.20 13.67
CA ASN A 100 6.51 8.82 14.31
C ASN A 100 5.29 9.32 13.50
N SER A 101 4.08 8.89 13.87
CA SER A 101 2.84 9.28 13.17
C SER A 101 2.54 10.78 13.26
N GLN A 102 2.96 11.47 14.31
CA GLN A 102 2.79 12.92 14.41
C GLN A 102 3.67 13.62 13.37
N ALA A 103 4.91 13.18 13.17
CA ALA A 103 5.77 13.68 12.10
C ALA A 103 5.14 13.48 10.70
N VAL A 104 4.43 12.36 10.48
CA VAL A 104 3.66 12.18 9.24
C VAL A 104 2.50 13.17 9.13
N SER A 105 1.73 13.37 10.21
CA SER A 105 0.60 14.32 10.20
C SER A 105 1.06 15.76 10.03
N ASP A 106 2.22 16.12 10.56
CA ASP A 106 2.80 17.45 10.42
C ASP A 106 3.44 17.65 9.04
N PHE A 107 3.94 16.58 8.42
CA PHE A 107 4.52 16.60 7.08
C PHE A 107 3.48 16.53 5.95
N LEU A 108 2.36 15.83 6.11
CA LEU A 108 1.38 15.65 5.03
C LEU A 108 0.15 16.56 5.21
N PRO A 109 -0.46 17.07 4.11
CA PRO A 109 -0.06 16.89 2.71
C PRO A 109 1.08 17.83 2.29
N GLN A 110 1.79 17.46 1.22
CA GLN A 110 2.75 18.36 0.56
C GLN A 110 2.12 19.01 -0.68
N GLY A 111 2.59 20.22 -0.99
CA GLY A 111 2.26 20.94 -2.23
C GLY A 111 3.50 21.37 -2.98
N GLY A 112 3.31 22.18 -4.03
CA GLY A 112 4.42 22.71 -4.83
C GLY A 112 4.93 21.74 -5.91
N PRO A 113 5.98 22.14 -6.64
CA PRO A 113 6.53 21.33 -7.74
C PRO A 113 7.16 20.03 -7.23
N SER A 114 7.17 19.00 -8.08
CA SER A 114 7.92 17.76 -7.83
C SER A 114 9.42 18.02 -7.98
N THR A 115 10.19 17.76 -6.93
CA THR A 115 11.64 17.96 -6.89
C THR A 115 12.32 16.80 -6.17
N ALA A 116 13.56 16.48 -6.58
CA ALA A 116 14.41 15.56 -5.83
C ALA A 116 14.92 16.22 -4.54
N LEU A 117 15.28 15.38 -3.55
CA LEU A 117 15.96 15.80 -2.34
C LEU A 117 17.40 16.22 -2.65
N ASN A 118 17.91 17.15 -1.83
CA ASN A 118 19.27 17.68 -1.94
C ASN A 118 20.07 17.53 -0.63
N ALA A 119 19.46 16.93 0.39
CA ALA A 119 20.02 16.70 1.71
C ALA A 119 19.21 15.61 2.43
N ASN A 120 19.72 15.11 3.54
CA ASN A 120 18.96 14.27 4.45
C ASN A 120 18.07 15.14 5.35
N TYR A 121 16.82 14.73 5.50
CA TYR A 121 15.79 15.41 6.27
C TYR A 121 15.24 14.48 7.34
N THR A 122 14.87 15.05 8.49
CA THR A 122 14.22 14.32 9.58
C THR A 122 13.13 15.20 10.17
N ASP A 123 11.90 14.66 10.23
CA ASP A 123 10.73 15.31 10.83
C ASP A 123 10.51 16.77 10.37
N VAL A 124 10.83 17.07 9.10
CA VAL A 124 10.47 18.34 8.49
C VAL A 124 8.97 18.37 8.22
N THR A 125 8.38 19.56 8.27
CA THR A 125 6.93 19.72 8.15
C THR A 125 6.49 20.14 6.74
N ASP A 126 7.37 20.80 5.97
CA ASP A 126 7.05 21.27 4.62
C ASP A 126 8.28 21.42 3.72
N GLY A 127 8.02 21.79 2.46
CA GLY A 127 9.03 22.24 1.52
C GLY A 127 9.71 21.16 0.68
N LEU A 128 9.22 19.91 0.70
CA LEU A 128 9.82 18.80 -0.06
C LEU A 128 9.07 18.43 -1.36
N GLY A 129 8.00 19.17 -1.68
CA GLY A 129 7.30 19.05 -2.96
C GLY A 129 6.28 17.90 -3.01
N ASN A 130 5.42 17.95 -4.02
CA ASN A 130 4.29 17.02 -4.17
C ASN A 130 4.74 15.56 -4.33
N LEU A 131 5.83 15.31 -5.06
CA LEU A 131 6.38 13.96 -5.22
C LEU A 131 6.72 13.29 -3.88
N CYS A 132 7.38 14.03 -2.98
CA CYS A 132 7.75 13.49 -1.67
C CYS A 132 6.49 13.12 -0.86
N GLY A 133 5.47 13.98 -0.88
CA GLY A 133 4.19 13.71 -0.24
C GLY A 133 3.47 12.48 -0.80
N GLN A 134 3.42 12.35 -2.14
CA GLN A 134 2.81 11.19 -2.80
C GLN A 134 3.57 9.89 -2.50
N LEU A 135 4.90 9.92 -2.50
CA LEU A 135 5.71 8.74 -2.18
C LEU A 135 5.51 8.28 -0.74
N VAL A 136 5.48 9.21 0.22
CA VAL A 136 5.19 8.88 1.62
C VAL A 136 3.79 8.25 1.73
N ALA A 137 2.78 8.82 1.08
CA ALA A 137 1.42 8.28 1.12
C ALA A 137 1.28 6.87 0.54
N ALA A 138 1.95 6.60 -0.59
CA ALA A 138 1.95 5.29 -1.22
C ALA A 138 2.70 4.26 -0.37
N THR A 139 3.85 4.66 0.19
CA THR A 139 4.64 3.84 1.13
C THR A 139 3.82 3.42 2.35
N ILE A 140 3.03 4.35 2.93
CA ILE A 140 2.14 4.02 4.06
C ILE A 140 1.06 3.02 3.62
N SER A 141 0.44 3.22 2.46
CA SER A 141 -0.62 2.32 1.98
C SER A 141 -0.10 0.89 1.78
N VAL A 142 1.05 0.72 1.13
CA VAL A 142 1.67 -0.61 0.92
C VAL A 142 2.10 -1.23 2.25
N THR A 143 2.79 -0.47 3.10
CA THR A 143 3.27 -1.01 4.39
C THR A 143 2.11 -1.42 5.29
N MET A 144 1.01 -0.67 5.31
CA MET A 144 -0.17 -1.04 6.10
C MET A 144 -0.90 -2.27 5.55
N ASP A 145 -0.96 -2.42 4.21
CA ASP A 145 -1.53 -3.61 3.59
C ASP A 145 -0.73 -4.89 3.88
N ASP A 146 0.60 -4.77 3.97
CA ASP A 146 1.50 -5.85 4.36
C ASP A 146 1.46 -6.15 5.87
N TYR A 147 1.31 -5.11 6.70
CA TYR A 147 1.34 -5.21 8.15
C TYR A 147 0.03 -5.73 8.75
N ASP A 148 -1.11 -5.20 8.32
CA ASP A 148 -2.43 -5.54 8.85
C ASP A 148 -3.25 -6.27 7.79
N ALA A 149 -3.44 -7.58 7.98
CA ALA A 149 -4.23 -8.40 7.08
C ALA A 149 -5.69 -7.95 6.92
N ASN A 150 -6.22 -7.12 7.84
CA ASN A 150 -7.57 -6.55 7.75
C ASN A 150 -7.58 -5.12 7.20
N PHE A 151 -6.44 -4.60 6.76
CA PHE A 151 -6.33 -3.25 6.21
C PHE A 151 -7.19 -3.06 4.97
N SER A 152 -7.21 -4.08 4.11
CA SER A 152 -8.00 -4.15 2.89
C SER A 152 -8.77 -5.48 2.84
N GLN A 153 -9.73 -5.59 1.93
CA GLN A 153 -10.48 -6.84 1.71
C GLN A 153 -9.79 -7.73 0.67
N SER A 154 -8.81 -7.20 -0.05
CA SER A 154 -8.08 -7.97 -1.05
C SER A 154 -7.30 -9.11 -0.40
N PRO A 155 -7.36 -10.33 -0.97
CA PRO A 155 -6.50 -11.43 -0.55
C PRO A 155 -5.06 -11.26 -1.05
N ASN A 156 -4.81 -10.33 -1.98
CA ASN A 156 -3.50 -10.06 -2.55
C ASN A 156 -2.78 -8.93 -1.80
N ARG A 157 -1.48 -8.75 -2.09
CA ARG A 157 -0.73 -7.59 -1.64
C ARG A 157 -0.93 -6.43 -2.62
N LEU A 158 -1.14 -5.22 -2.09
CA LEU A 158 -1.14 -4.01 -2.91
C LEU A 158 0.18 -3.84 -3.67
N GLY A 159 1.30 -4.19 -3.03
CA GLY A 159 2.65 -4.12 -3.61
C GLY A 159 2.80 -4.91 -4.92
N ASP A 160 2.01 -5.98 -5.09
CA ASP A 160 2.09 -6.86 -6.27
C ASP A 160 1.19 -6.38 -7.43
N ALA A 161 0.26 -5.44 -7.18
CA ALA A 161 -0.61 -4.91 -8.23
C ALA A 161 0.24 -4.13 -9.26
N THR A 162 -0.15 -4.16 -10.53
CA THR A 162 0.64 -3.50 -11.60
C THR A 162 -0.05 -2.25 -12.12
N ILE A 163 0.74 -1.21 -12.42
CA ILE A 163 0.27 0.05 -13.00
C ILE A 163 -0.31 -0.16 -14.39
N ILE A 164 -1.41 0.53 -14.68
CA ILE A 164 -2.00 0.64 -16.01
C ILE A 164 -1.72 2.03 -16.58
N GLY A 165 -1.06 2.08 -17.74
CA GLY A 165 -0.74 3.28 -18.49
C GLY A 165 0.48 4.06 -18.00
N GLY A 166 0.85 5.09 -18.77
CA GLY A 166 2.02 5.92 -18.49
C GLY A 166 3.35 5.22 -18.76
N ALA A 167 4.45 5.84 -18.33
CA ALA A 167 5.80 5.31 -18.55
C ALA A 167 6.14 4.10 -17.66
N LEU A 168 5.44 3.94 -16.53
CA LEU A 168 5.61 2.82 -15.59
C LEU A 168 4.56 1.71 -15.79
N ASP A 169 3.86 1.69 -16.93
CA ASP A 169 2.88 0.64 -17.27
C ASP A 169 3.49 -0.77 -17.10
N GLY A 170 2.73 -1.65 -16.45
CA GLY A 170 3.13 -3.02 -16.18
C GLY A 170 4.09 -3.22 -15.00
N LEU A 171 4.67 -2.15 -14.44
CA LEU A 171 5.45 -2.27 -13.19
C LEU A 171 4.53 -2.51 -12.01
N THR A 172 4.98 -3.33 -11.06
CA THR A 172 4.31 -3.51 -9.77
C THR A 172 4.36 -2.23 -8.94
N VAL A 173 3.44 -2.06 -7.99
CA VAL A 173 3.47 -0.96 -7.04
C VAL A 173 4.77 -0.93 -6.26
N ASP A 174 5.31 -2.09 -5.85
CA ASP A 174 6.60 -2.18 -5.17
C ASP A 174 7.76 -1.70 -6.06
N GLU A 175 7.76 -2.02 -7.36
CA GLU A 175 8.75 -1.51 -8.32
C GLU A 175 8.61 0.01 -8.54
N VAL A 176 7.38 0.54 -8.60
CA VAL A 176 7.15 1.98 -8.67
C VAL A 176 7.66 2.70 -7.44
N LEU A 177 7.43 2.16 -6.24
CA LEU A 177 8.00 2.71 -5.00
C LEU A 177 9.53 2.70 -5.05
N ALA A 178 10.15 1.65 -5.58
CA ALA A 178 11.60 1.57 -5.71
C ALA A 178 12.15 2.65 -6.66
N GLU A 179 11.55 2.84 -7.84
CA GLU A 179 11.95 3.88 -8.79
C GLU A 179 11.70 5.29 -8.25
N ALA A 180 10.58 5.50 -7.57
CA ALA A 180 10.28 6.77 -6.92
C ALA A 180 11.29 7.11 -5.81
N ASN A 181 11.72 6.13 -5.00
CA ASN A 181 12.76 6.32 -4.00
C ASN A 181 14.11 6.69 -4.63
N LYS A 182 14.47 6.07 -5.76
CA LYS A 182 15.70 6.42 -6.51
C LYS A 182 15.65 7.88 -6.96
N ILE A 183 14.59 8.25 -7.68
CA ILE A 183 14.43 9.61 -8.24
C ILE A 183 14.34 10.66 -7.14
N LEU A 184 13.53 10.42 -6.11
CA LEU A 184 13.41 11.35 -4.99
C LEU A 184 14.76 11.51 -4.27
N GLY A 185 15.48 10.42 -4.06
CA GLY A 185 16.72 10.38 -3.30
C GLY A 185 17.99 10.74 -4.07
N GLY A 186 17.89 11.04 -5.37
CA GLY A 186 19.05 11.40 -6.20
C GLY A 186 19.85 10.23 -6.77
N CYS A 187 19.36 8.99 -6.63
CA CYS A 187 19.94 7.82 -7.26
C CYS A 187 19.54 7.72 -8.74
N GLN A 188 20.37 7.02 -9.52
CA GLN A 188 20.10 6.84 -10.95
C GLN A 188 18.82 6.01 -11.17
N SER A 189 17.97 6.48 -12.07
CA SER A 189 16.77 5.82 -12.57
C SER A 189 16.65 6.08 -14.07
N ASP A 190 15.99 5.16 -14.77
CA ASP A 190 15.65 5.32 -16.19
C ASP A 190 14.36 6.13 -16.40
N TYR A 191 13.63 6.44 -15.32
CA TYR A 191 12.40 7.21 -15.32
C TYR A 191 12.61 8.67 -14.90
N THR A 192 11.63 9.52 -15.20
CA THR A 192 11.68 10.95 -14.82
C THR A 192 10.85 11.23 -13.57
N LEU A 193 11.10 12.39 -12.93
CA LEU A 193 10.28 12.94 -11.83
C LEU A 193 8.79 12.97 -12.16
N SER A 194 8.43 13.28 -13.42
CA SER A 194 7.03 13.37 -13.84
C SER A 194 6.40 11.97 -13.96
N ASP A 195 7.17 10.99 -14.44
CA ASP A 195 6.69 9.62 -14.63
C ASP A 195 6.30 9.00 -13.29
N VAL A 196 7.19 9.05 -12.30
CA VAL A 196 6.91 8.50 -10.97
C VAL A 196 5.86 9.31 -10.21
N HIS A 197 5.79 10.63 -10.39
CA HIS A 197 4.74 11.43 -9.77
C HIS A 197 3.35 11.05 -10.28
N ALA A 198 3.20 10.81 -11.58
CA ALA A 198 1.95 10.34 -12.18
C ALA A 198 1.54 8.96 -11.64
N ALA A 199 2.47 8.00 -11.65
CA ALA A 199 2.20 6.64 -11.15
C ALA A 199 1.82 6.61 -9.67
N LEU A 200 2.52 7.37 -8.81
CA LEU A 200 2.18 7.47 -7.39
C LEU A 200 0.80 8.12 -7.16
N THR A 201 0.43 9.09 -8.00
CA THR A 201 -0.90 9.71 -7.93
C THR A 201 -1.97 8.68 -8.26
N SER A 202 -1.81 7.92 -9.35
CA SER A 202 -2.69 6.81 -9.70
C SER A 202 -2.83 5.80 -8.55
N ILE A 203 -1.72 5.35 -7.95
CA ILE A 203 -1.76 4.41 -6.80
C ILE A 203 -2.57 4.97 -5.62
N ASN A 204 -2.24 6.19 -5.18
CA ASN A 204 -2.86 6.79 -3.99
C ASN A 204 -4.34 7.10 -4.16
N GLU A 205 -4.78 7.33 -5.40
CA GLU A 205 -6.15 7.70 -5.72
C GLU A 205 -7.02 6.52 -6.16
N ASN A 206 -6.43 5.38 -6.54
CA ASN A 206 -7.18 4.26 -7.12
C ASN A 206 -8.18 3.64 -6.14
N TYR A 207 -7.76 3.37 -4.90
CA TYR A 207 -8.55 2.63 -3.90
C TYR A 207 -8.84 3.43 -2.62
N VAL A 208 -9.09 4.74 -2.75
CA VAL A 208 -9.31 5.61 -1.58
C VAL A 208 -10.41 5.05 -0.67
N ASP A 209 -10.08 4.88 0.61
CA ASP A 209 -10.94 4.29 1.65
C ASP A 209 -11.35 2.84 1.43
N GLY A 210 -10.79 2.16 0.43
CA GLY A 210 -11.24 0.83 -0.01
C GLY A 210 -12.66 0.86 -0.59
N LYS A 211 -13.10 2.02 -1.08
CA LYS A 211 -14.47 2.26 -1.57
C LYS A 211 -14.53 2.67 -3.04
N LYS A 212 -13.37 2.80 -3.68
CA LYS A 212 -13.22 3.23 -5.07
C LYS A 212 -12.28 2.25 -5.76
N ASN A 213 -12.43 2.12 -7.06
CA ASN A 213 -11.44 1.54 -7.97
C ASN A 213 -11.51 2.40 -9.23
N ASN A 214 -10.48 3.19 -9.51
CA ASN A 214 -10.44 4.07 -10.69
C ASN A 214 -9.98 3.30 -11.95
N GLY A 215 -9.58 2.04 -11.82
CA GLY A 215 -9.08 1.23 -12.93
C GLY A 215 -7.63 1.56 -13.30
N ASP A 216 -6.85 2.10 -12.38
CA ASP A 216 -5.44 2.46 -12.61
C ASP A 216 -4.46 1.32 -12.29
N LEU A 217 -4.95 0.23 -11.67
CA LEU A 217 -4.14 -0.92 -11.23
C LEU A 217 -4.79 -2.24 -11.68
N ASN A 218 -3.95 -3.13 -12.20
CA ASN A 218 -4.28 -4.52 -12.47
C ASN A 218 -3.95 -5.39 -11.25
N CYS A 219 -4.73 -6.45 -11.05
CA CYS A 219 -4.62 -7.28 -9.86
C CYS A 219 -3.68 -8.46 -10.06
N PRO A 220 -2.90 -8.82 -9.03
CA PRO A 220 -2.02 -9.99 -9.08
C PRO A 220 -2.84 -11.25 -9.37
N GLY A 221 -2.40 -12.03 -10.36
CA GLY A 221 -3.09 -13.25 -10.77
C GLY A 221 -4.31 -13.04 -11.68
N GLY A 222 -4.67 -11.80 -11.97
CA GLY A 222 -5.64 -11.44 -13.01
C GLY A 222 -4.96 -11.32 -14.37
N GLY A 223 -4.58 -12.46 -14.96
CA GLY A 223 -4.65 -12.54 -16.43
C GLY A 223 -6.08 -12.13 -16.79
N GLY A 224 -6.22 -11.15 -17.68
CA GLY A 224 -7.46 -10.41 -17.88
C GLY A 224 -8.69 -11.30 -17.88
N SER A 225 -9.80 -10.78 -17.37
CA SER A 225 -11.10 -11.20 -17.89
C SER A 225 -11.22 -10.72 -19.34
N ASP A 226 -10.33 -11.18 -20.23
CA ASP A 226 -10.76 -11.59 -21.55
C ASP A 226 -11.58 -12.84 -21.27
N ASP A 227 -12.86 -12.61 -20.92
CA ASP A 227 -13.85 -13.67 -20.89
C ASP A 227 -13.90 -14.23 -22.32
N PRO A 228 -13.40 -15.47 -22.57
CA PRO A 228 -13.47 -16.06 -23.90
C PRO A 228 -14.92 -16.40 -24.28
N ASP A 229 -15.88 -16.21 -23.36
CA ASP A 229 -17.30 -16.50 -23.52
C ASP A 229 -18.19 -15.23 -23.64
N ASP A 230 -17.64 -14.05 -23.95
CA ASP A 230 -18.43 -12.93 -24.50
C ASP A 230 -18.45 -12.97 -26.04
N PRO A 231 -19.47 -13.57 -26.69
CA PRO A 231 -19.62 -13.54 -28.14
C PRO A 231 -20.19 -12.18 -28.58
N GLY A 232 -19.38 -11.14 -28.53
CA GLY A 232 -19.68 -9.83 -29.09
C GLY A 232 -18.39 -9.02 -29.18
N ASP A 233 -17.57 -9.20 -30.22
CA ASP A 233 -17.78 -8.42 -31.44
C ASP A 233 -17.35 -9.19 -32.70
N ILE A 234 -18.32 -9.83 -33.36
CA ILE A 234 -18.27 -10.00 -34.81
C ILE A 234 -18.95 -8.78 -35.40
N TYR A 235 -18.20 -7.81 -35.93
CA TYR A 235 -18.58 -7.11 -37.17
C TYR A 235 -17.34 -6.47 -37.84
N SER A 236 -16.96 -7.09 -38.97
CA SER A 236 -16.34 -6.57 -40.20
C SER A 236 -15.34 -5.42 -40.15
#